data_AF-A0A1I1R5I3-F1
#
_entry.id   AF-A0A1I1R5I3-F1
#
_cell.length_a   1.000
_cell.length_b   1.000
_cell.length_c   1.000
_cell.angle_alpha   90.00
_cell.angle_beta   90.00
_cell.angle_gamma   90.00
#
_symmetry.space_group_name_H-M   'P 1'
#
loop_
_entity.id
_entity.type
_entity.pdbx_description
1 polymer ?
#
loop_
_entity_poly.entity_id
_entity_poly.type
_entity_poly.pdbx_seq_one_letter_code
_entity_poly.pdbx_strand_id
1 'polypeptide(L)'
;MEFKDIGKRKAKGISDTLYFNAFTEDLFVWHNDLDNDTDRHLKINENSSFFDGLKDLALDETIAGYLSRYTDFDFDIDYEKWVVTFRKGDEERIKISRGEEKIFIWCMFMAICERVIDGLSSYERVKHLYIDDPVSSLDDNNAIAIACDLAALLRKAASRKNAQGEPDPLRTVFSSHHALFFNVMCNEIGRTRDGQEKVSTKRYFLHRPDSDGSFTLQATSDTPYFHHVATLAELSKCVESGTLYTYHFNALRSILERTASFLGHDDLRICLEGLEDEVLYNRALNLLSHGKYAITEPVEMVEDNKDLFKRILTDVVEKFGFAVPDLAPAAPQPKANP
;
A
#
# COMPACT_ATOMS: atom_id res chain seq x y z
N MET A 1 -18.43 6.74 1.37
CA MET A 1 -17.05 6.86 1.87
C MET A 1 -17.12 7.68 3.14
N GLU A 2 -17.24 7.04 4.30
CA GLU A 2 -17.66 7.73 5.55
C GLU A 2 -16.78 8.95 5.87
N PHE A 3 -15.46 8.87 5.64
CA PHE A 3 -14.52 9.99 5.82
C PHE A 3 -14.90 11.24 5.00
N LYS A 4 -15.20 11.07 3.70
CA LYS A 4 -15.65 12.14 2.80
C LYS A 4 -17.03 12.67 3.21
N ASP A 5 -17.91 11.76 3.62
CA ASP A 5 -19.29 12.08 3.95
C ASP A 5 -19.39 12.84 5.30
N ILE A 6 -18.42 12.67 6.21
CA ILE A 6 -18.24 13.51 7.40
C ILE A 6 -17.90 14.96 6.99
N GLY A 7 -16.93 15.14 6.10
CA GLY A 7 -16.52 16.46 5.59
C GLY A 7 -17.70 17.18 4.92
N LYS A 8 -18.40 16.50 4.02
CA LYS A 8 -19.61 17.01 3.35
C LYS A 8 -20.72 17.41 4.33
N ARG A 9 -20.99 16.59 5.36
CA ARG A 9 -22.00 16.91 6.38
C ARG A 9 -21.66 18.18 7.16
N LYS A 10 -20.37 18.42 7.44
CA LYS A 10 -19.89 19.62 8.14
C LYS A 10 -19.82 20.86 7.23
N ALA A 11 -19.58 20.67 5.93
CA ALA A 11 -19.39 21.75 4.95
C ALA A 11 -20.56 21.94 3.98
N LYS A 12 -21.80 21.73 4.43
CA LYS A 12 -23.04 21.96 3.64
C LYS A 12 -23.05 21.30 2.24
N GLY A 13 -22.46 20.10 2.14
CA GLY A 13 -22.45 19.30 0.90
C GLY A 13 -21.17 19.41 0.05
N ILE A 14 -20.28 20.36 0.34
CA ILE A 14 -19.01 20.51 -0.39
C ILE A 14 -17.95 19.57 0.22
N SER A 15 -17.28 18.80 -0.63
CA SER A 15 -16.19 17.90 -0.21
C SER A 15 -14.91 18.70 -0.01
N ASP A 16 -14.29 18.62 1.16
CA ASP A 16 -13.00 19.25 1.49
C ASP A 16 -11.80 18.30 1.33
N THR A 17 -12.05 17.10 0.81
CA THR A 17 -11.05 16.04 0.62
C THR A 17 -10.86 15.72 -0.86
N LEU A 18 -9.60 15.64 -1.30
CA LEU A 18 -9.17 15.01 -2.53
C LEU A 18 -8.70 13.59 -2.22
N TYR A 19 -9.08 12.61 -3.04
CA TYR A 19 -8.81 11.20 -2.74
C TYR A 19 -8.27 10.41 -3.92
N PHE A 20 -7.46 9.41 -3.60
CA PHE A 20 -7.05 8.34 -4.50
C PHE A 20 -7.48 7.01 -3.89
N ASN A 21 -8.34 6.26 -4.58
CA ASN A 21 -8.75 4.90 -4.23
C ASN A 21 -9.47 4.27 -5.44
N ALA A 22 -10.08 3.09 -5.26
CA ALA A 22 -10.84 2.41 -6.30
C ALA A 22 -11.92 3.31 -6.97
N PHE A 23 -12.59 4.20 -6.23
CA PHE A 23 -13.56 5.12 -6.83
C PHE A 23 -12.92 6.21 -7.70
N THR A 24 -11.64 6.53 -7.48
CA THR A 24 -10.86 7.40 -8.36
C THR A 24 -10.47 6.65 -9.62
N GLU A 25 -10.08 5.38 -9.51
CA GLU A 25 -9.80 4.51 -10.66
C GLU A 25 -11.04 4.33 -11.55
N ASP A 26 -12.23 4.17 -10.95
CA ASP A 26 -13.52 4.07 -11.66
C ASP A 26 -13.90 5.33 -12.48
N LEU A 27 -13.19 6.45 -12.31
CA LEU A 27 -13.35 7.63 -13.17
C LEU A 27 -12.75 7.43 -14.56
N PHE A 28 -12.02 6.33 -14.76
CA PHE A 28 -11.35 5.99 -16.01
C PHE A 28 -11.90 4.67 -16.54
N VAL A 29 -12.20 4.62 -17.84
CA VAL A 29 -12.77 3.43 -18.47
C VAL A 29 -12.01 3.12 -19.75
N TRP A 30 -11.38 1.94 -19.77
CA TRP A 30 -10.67 1.49 -20.97
C TRP A 30 -11.63 1.20 -22.12
N HIS A 31 -11.41 1.84 -23.27
CA HIS A 31 -12.05 1.50 -24.54
C HIS A 31 -11.10 0.63 -25.36
N ASN A 32 -11.56 -0.57 -25.70
CA ASN A 32 -10.83 -1.49 -26.58
C ASN A 32 -11.69 -1.82 -27.79
N ASP A 33 -11.31 -1.32 -28.96
CA ASP A 33 -11.86 -1.76 -30.24
C ASP A 33 -11.39 -3.19 -30.53
N LEU A 34 -12.23 -4.17 -30.23
CA LEU A 34 -11.93 -5.59 -30.47
C LEU A 34 -12.15 -6.01 -31.92
N ASP A 35 -12.89 -5.23 -32.70
CA ASP A 35 -13.29 -5.60 -34.05
C ASP A 35 -12.19 -5.27 -35.06
N ASN A 36 -11.61 -4.08 -34.96
CA ASN A 36 -10.57 -3.61 -35.88
C ASN A 36 -9.20 -3.43 -35.23
N ASP A 37 -9.13 -3.45 -33.89
CA ASP A 37 -7.87 -3.33 -33.13
C ASP A 37 -7.11 -2.02 -33.44
N THR A 38 -7.86 -0.96 -33.74
CA THR A 38 -7.32 0.35 -34.16
C THR A 38 -7.67 1.50 -33.22
N ASP A 39 -8.82 1.45 -32.53
CA ASP A 39 -9.25 2.49 -31.61
C ASP A 39 -9.17 2.06 -30.15
N ARG A 40 -7.99 2.27 -29.56
CA ARG A 40 -7.71 1.99 -28.14
C ARG A 40 -7.41 3.29 -27.41
N HIS A 41 -8.15 3.56 -26.35
CA HIS A 41 -8.02 4.78 -25.55
C HIS A 41 -8.62 4.60 -24.16
N LEU A 42 -8.20 5.44 -23.21
CA LEU A 42 -8.77 5.51 -21.88
C LEU A 42 -9.75 6.69 -21.82
N LYS A 43 -11.02 6.44 -21.50
CA LYS A 43 -12.03 7.49 -21.33
C LYS A 43 -11.98 8.05 -19.92
N ILE A 44 -12.09 9.37 -19.80
CA ILE A 44 -12.14 10.10 -18.53
C ILE A 44 -13.60 10.52 -18.26
N ASN A 45 -14.06 10.35 -17.02
CA ASN A 45 -15.38 10.83 -16.60
C ASN A 45 -15.38 12.35 -16.40
N GLU A 46 -15.74 13.08 -17.46
CA GLU A 46 -15.79 14.55 -17.49
C GLU A 46 -16.72 15.20 -16.46
N ASN A 47 -17.70 14.46 -15.94
CA ASN A 47 -18.69 14.99 -14.98
C ASN A 47 -18.17 14.99 -13.54
N SER A 48 -16.95 14.48 -13.30
CA SER A 48 -16.38 14.40 -11.97
C SER A 48 -15.69 15.70 -11.58
N SER A 49 -16.05 16.22 -10.40
CA SER A 49 -15.36 17.37 -9.75
C SER A 49 -13.89 17.10 -9.42
N PHE A 50 -13.42 15.87 -9.62
CA PHE A 50 -12.02 15.52 -9.51
C PHE A 50 -11.19 16.20 -10.61
N PHE A 51 -11.81 16.49 -11.76
CA PHE A 51 -11.16 17.07 -12.93
C PHE A 51 -11.45 18.56 -13.16
N ASP A 52 -12.05 19.26 -12.18
CA ASP A 52 -12.47 20.67 -12.31
C ASP A 52 -11.35 21.61 -12.76
N GLY A 53 -10.09 21.31 -12.41
CA GLY A 53 -8.92 22.11 -12.79
C GLY A 53 -8.17 21.64 -14.04
N LEU A 54 -8.61 20.57 -14.72
CA LEU A 54 -7.91 20.05 -15.91
C LEU A 54 -8.13 20.91 -17.16
N LYS A 55 -9.30 21.56 -17.31
CA LYS A 55 -9.59 22.38 -18.50
C LYS A 55 -8.81 23.69 -18.54
N ASP A 56 -8.41 24.19 -17.37
CA ASP A 56 -7.78 25.51 -17.22
C ASP A 56 -6.24 25.43 -17.19
N LEU A 57 -5.65 24.23 -17.29
CA LEU A 57 -4.23 24.00 -17.08
C LEU A 57 -3.66 22.94 -18.03
N ALA A 58 -2.46 23.20 -18.57
CA ALA A 58 -1.63 22.18 -19.20
C ALA A 58 -0.99 21.29 -18.11
N LEU A 59 -1.72 20.27 -17.64
CA LEU A 59 -1.18 19.28 -16.70
C LEU A 59 -0.25 18.26 -17.38
N ASP A 60 -0.28 18.20 -18.71
CA ASP A 60 0.42 17.21 -19.53
C ASP A 60 1.91 17.14 -19.17
N GLU A 61 2.60 18.28 -19.03
CA GLU A 61 4.02 18.31 -18.67
C GLU A 61 4.29 17.75 -17.27
N THR A 62 3.40 18.04 -16.31
CA THR A 62 3.54 17.51 -14.94
C THR A 62 3.29 16.00 -14.94
N ILE A 63 2.23 15.55 -15.61
CA ILE A 63 1.88 14.14 -15.73
C ILE A 63 3.00 13.37 -16.44
N ALA A 64 3.51 13.88 -17.56
CA ALA A 64 4.64 13.29 -18.29
C ALA A 64 5.92 13.25 -17.44
N GLY A 65 6.17 14.29 -16.65
CA GLY A 65 7.28 14.33 -15.70
C GLY A 65 7.23 13.19 -14.68
N TYR A 66 6.05 12.84 -14.16
CA TYR A 66 5.87 11.67 -13.30
C TYR A 66 5.95 10.36 -14.10
N LEU A 67 5.21 10.26 -15.20
CA LEU A 67 5.01 9.02 -15.96
C LEU A 67 6.33 8.46 -16.54
N SER A 68 7.20 9.34 -17.04
CA SER A 68 8.50 8.98 -17.60
C SER A 68 9.47 8.38 -16.58
N ARG A 69 9.19 8.50 -15.27
CA ARG A 69 9.98 7.87 -14.21
C ARG A 69 9.59 6.42 -13.95
N TYR A 70 8.40 6.00 -14.37
CA TYR A 70 7.82 4.70 -14.04
C TYR A 70 7.57 3.82 -15.27
N THR A 71 7.49 4.43 -16.45
CA THR A 71 7.08 3.77 -17.69
C THR A 71 7.87 4.29 -18.88
N ASP A 72 7.77 3.59 -20.01
CA ASP A 72 8.48 3.88 -21.26
C ASP A 72 7.54 4.23 -22.43
N PHE A 73 6.33 4.71 -22.14
CA PHE A 73 5.36 5.19 -23.12
C PHE A 73 4.97 6.65 -22.85
N ASP A 74 4.48 7.30 -23.91
CA ASP A 74 3.91 8.64 -23.86
C ASP A 74 2.38 8.58 -23.95
N PHE A 75 1.74 9.70 -23.66
CA PHE A 75 0.29 9.86 -23.77
C PHE A 75 -0.07 11.16 -24.48
N ASP A 76 -1.31 11.23 -24.94
CA ASP A 76 -1.95 12.45 -25.45
C ASP A 76 -3.38 12.52 -24.91
N ILE A 77 -3.78 13.69 -24.40
CA ILE A 77 -5.12 13.91 -23.83
C ILE A 77 -5.92 14.80 -24.79
N ASP A 78 -7.00 14.25 -25.33
CA ASP A 78 -8.02 15.04 -26.03
C ASP A 78 -9.02 15.56 -24.99
N TYR A 79 -8.84 16.82 -24.58
CA TYR A 79 -9.68 17.50 -23.58
C TYR A 79 -11.09 17.83 -24.08
N GLU A 80 -11.36 17.78 -25.39
CA GLU A 80 -12.71 17.96 -25.93
C GLU A 80 -13.51 16.67 -25.84
N LYS A 81 -12.86 15.53 -26.11
CA LYS A 81 -13.49 14.20 -26.07
C LYS A 81 -13.30 13.47 -24.74
N TRP A 82 -12.45 13.99 -23.85
CA TRP A 82 -12.04 13.36 -22.60
C TRP A 82 -11.50 11.94 -22.80
N VAL A 83 -10.60 11.80 -23.78
CA VAL A 83 -9.93 10.52 -24.06
C VAL A 83 -8.42 10.69 -23.97
N VAL A 84 -7.76 9.66 -23.46
CA VAL A 84 -6.31 9.56 -23.44
C VAL A 84 -5.90 8.46 -24.41
N THR A 85 -4.98 8.78 -25.31
CA THR A 85 -4.32 7.79 -26.15
C THR A 85 -2.88 7.62 -25.69
N PHE A 86 -2.33 6.43 -25.92
CA PHE A 86 -0.96 6.09 -25.53
C PHE A 86 -0.14 5.76 -26.77
N ARG A 87 1.15 6.09 -26.74
CA ARG A 87 2.08 5.83 -27.84
C ARG A 87 3.45 5.39 -27.32
N LYS A 88 4.17 4.59 -28.10
CA LYS A 88 5.52 4.12 -27.78
C LYS A 88 6.38 4.12 -29.03
N GLY A 89 7.37 5.01 -29.08
CA GLY A 89 8.09 5.29 -30.32
C GLY A 89 7.13 5.77 -31.41
N ASP A 90 7.13 5.09 -32.55
CA ASP A 90 6.27 5.40 -33.70
C ASP A 90 4.89 4.70 -33.64
N GLU A 91 4.66 3.82 -32.66
CA GLU A 91 3.37 3.14 -32.50
C GLU A 91 2.37 4.01 -31.74
N GLU A 92 1.26 4.36 -32.39
CA GLU A 92 0.15 5.11 -31.80
C GLU A 92 -0.99 4.20 -31.31
N ARG A 93 -1.77 4.68 -30.34
CA ARG A 93 -2.97 3.99 -29.81
C ARG A 93 -2.67 2.57 -29.30
N ILE A 94 -1.55 2.44 -28.60
CA ILE A 94 -1.11 1.15 -28.04
C ILE A 94 -2.02 0.71 -26.88
N LYS A 95 -2.14 -0.60 -26.69
CA LYS A 95 -2.74 -1.16 -25.47
C LYS A 95 -1.67 -1.22 -24.38
N ILE A 96 -1.89 -0.49 -23.29
CA ILE A 96 -1.08 -0.62 -22.07
C ILE A 96 -1.66 -1.66 -21.12
N SER A 97 -0.84 -2.24 -20.26
CA SER A 97 -1.27 -3.18 -19.21
C SER A 97 -2.13 -2.49 -18.15
N ARG A 98 -2.82 -3.28 -17.32
CA ARG A 98 -3.59 -2.74 -16.19
C ARG A 98 -2.71 -2.04 -15.15
N GLY A 99 -1.48 -2.52 -14.96
CA GLY A 99 -0.52 -1.87 -14.07
C GLY A 99 -0.11 -0.49 -14.59
N GLU A 100 0.21 -0.39 -15.88
CA GLU A 100 0.55 0.87 -16.53
C GLU A 100 -0.63 1.86 -16.55
N GLU A 101 -1.86 1.37 -16.74
CA GLU A 101 -3.08 2.19 -16.62
C GLU A 101 -3.20 2.80 -15.21
N LYS A 102 -2.99 1.98 -14.16
CA LYS A 102 -2.97 2.47 -12.77
C LYS A 102 -1.86 3.49 -12.52
N ILE A 103 -0.66 3.26 -13.07
CA ILE A 103 0.45 4.21 -12.97
C ILE A 103 0.07 5.54 -13.61
N PHE A 104 -0.54 5.52 -14.80
CA PHE A 104 -0.99 6.75 -15.45
C PHE A 104 -2.02 7.52 -14.60
N ILE A 105 -3.04 6.82 -14.07
CA ILE A 105 -4.06 7.42 -13.19
C ILE A 105 -3.41 8.00 -11.93
N TRP A 106 -2.41 7.31 -11.37
CA TRP A 106 -1.60 7.79 -10.25
C TRP A 106 -0.81 9.07 -10.60
N CYS A 107 -0.14 9.10 -11.76
CA CYS A 107 0.58 10.30 -12.24
C CYS A 107 -0.37 11.50 -12.41
N MET A 108 -1.58 11.28 -12.92
CA MET A 108 -2.61 12.31 -13.01
C MET A 108 -3.04 12.82 -11.63
N PHE A 109 -3.26 11.92 -10.68
CA PHE A 109 -3.56 12.29 -9.29
C PHE A 109 -2.44 13.11 -8.64
N MET A 110 -1.18 12.70 -8.83
CA MET A 110 -0.01 13.45 -8.33
C MET A 110 0.05 14.86 -8.92
N ALA A 111 -0.17 15.00 -10.22
CA ALA A 111 -0.22 16.30 -10.89
C ALA A 111 -1.34 17.21 -10.34
N ILE A 112 -2.53 16.65 -10.09
CA ILE A 112 -3.64 17.38 -9.46
C ILE A 112 -3.27 17.80 -8.04
N CYS A 113 -2.64 16.92 -7.26
CA CYS A 113 -2.19 17.24 -5.90
C CYS A 113 -1.20 18.40 -5.89
N GLU A 114 -0.28 18.47 -6.87
CA GLU A 114 0.58 19.64 -7.00
C GLU A 114 -0.21 20.93 -7.19
N ARG A 115 -1.24 20.94 -8.04
CA ARG A 115 -2.09 22.13 -8.22
C ARG A 115 -2.85 22.53 -6.96
N VAL A 116 -3.25 21.55 -6.15
CA VAL A 116 -3.85 21.82 -4.83
C VAL A 116 -2.83 22.46 -3.88
N ILE A 117 -1.56 22.05 -3.95
CA ILE A 117 -0.48 22.62 -3.15
C ILE A 117 -0.13 24.02 -3.64
N ASP A 118 -0.13 24.24 -4.95
CA ASP A 118 0.13 25.54 -5.60
C ASP A 118 -1.02 26.54 -5.38
N GLY A 119 -2.15 26.12 -4.80
CA GLY A 119 -3.26 27.00 -4.40
C GLY A 119 -4.20 27.39 -5.53
N LEU A 120 -4.35 26.54 -6.56
CA LEU A 120 -5.26 26.80 -7.67
C LEU A 120 -6.72 26.94 -7.19
N SER A 121 -7.44 27.94 -7.72
CA SER A 121 -8.83 28.27 -7.34
C SER A 121 -9.79 27.09 -7.48
N SER A 122 -9.69 26.28 -8.54
CA SER A 122 -10.54 25.10 -8.75
C SER A 122 -10.43 24.06 -7.63
N TYR A 123 -9.37 24.11 -6.83
CA TYR A 123 -9.10 23.20 -5.72
C TYR A 123 -9.01 23.90 -4.35
N GLU A 124 -9.39 25.17 -4.23
CA GLU A 124 -9.28 25.96 -2.99
C GLU A 124 -10.03 25.30 -1.80
N ARG A 125 -11.11 24.57 -2.09
CA ARG A 125 -11.89 23.81 -1.10
C ARG A 125 -11.10 22.67 -0.43
N VAL A 126 -10.01 22.21 -1.02
CA VAL A 126 -9.31 21.00 -0.57
C VAL A 126 -8.42 21.32 0.64
N LYS A 127 -8.73 20.67 1.76
CA LYS A 127 -8.01 20.75 3.03
C LYS A 127 -7.38 19.42 3.44
N HIS A 128 -7.88 18.31 2.89
CA HIS A 128 -7.43 16.97 3.22
C HIS A 128 -7.06 16.17 1.97
N LEU A 129 -6.02 15.35 2.08
CA LEU A 129 -5.68 14.30 1.11
C LEU A 129 -5.95 12.94 1.73
N TYR A 130 -6.62 12.06 0.99
CA TYR A 130 -6.87 10.67 1.39
C TYR A 130 -6.40 9.71 0.32
N ILE A 131 -5.36 8.92 0.60
CA ILE A 131 -4.71 8.06 -0.38
C ILE A 131 -4.82 6.62 0.10
N ASP A 132 -5.63 5.81 -0.57
CA ASP A 132 -5.81 4.41 -0.25
C ASP A 132 -5.07 3.54 -1.27
N ASP A 133 -4.04 2.88 -0.78
CA ASP A 133 -3.28 1.85 -1.46
C ASP A 133 -2.79 2.17 -2.89
N PRO A 134 -1.89 3.15 -3.02
CA PRO A 134 -1.52 3.73 -4.32
C PRO A 134 -0.68 2.83 -5.23
N VAL A 135 -0.26 1.64 -4.75
CA VAL A 135 0.75 0.77 -5.39
C VAL A 135 0.21 -0.64 -5.61
N SER A 136 -1.12 -0.83 -5.60
CA SER A 136 -1.70 -2.17 -5.74
C SER A 136 -1.30 -2.83 -7.08
N SER A 137 -0.53 -3.92 -6.99
CA SER A 137 -0.03 -4.72 -8.13
C SER A 137 1.14 -4.14 -8.94
N LEU A 138 1.96 -3.26 -8.35
CA LEU A 138 3.22 -2.80 -8.98
C LEU A 138 4.43 -3.61 -8.51
N ASP A 139 5.50 -3.60 -9.30
CA ASP A 139 6.79 -4.18 -8.91
C ASP A 139 7.51 -3.32 -7.84
N ASP A 140 8.49 -3.92 -7.16
CA ASP A 140 9.22 -3.29 -6.05
C ASP A 140 9.95 -1.99 -6.46
N ASN A 141 10.45 -1.90 -7.69
CA ASN A 141 11.18 -0.70 -8.14
C ASN A 141 10.22 0.48 -8.31
N ASN A 142 9.10 0.25 -8.97
CA ASN A 142 8.04 1.23 -9.11
C ASN A 142 7.44 1.62 -7.75
N ALA A 143 7.27 0.66 -6.84
CA ALA A 143 6.81 0.91 -5.47
C ALA A 143 7.75 1.88 -4.72
N ILE A 144 9.06 1.69 -4.81
CA ILE A 144 10.06 2.57 -4.17
C ILE A 144 10.01 3.97 -4.80
N ALA A 145 9.99 4.06 -6.14
CA ALA A 145 10.00 5.34 -6.84
C ALA A 145 8.75 6.18 -6.52
N ILE A 146 7.58 5.55 -6.56
CA ILE A 146 6.30 6.18 -6.20
C ILE A 146 6.30 6.63 -4.73
N ALA A 147 6.85 5.83 -3.81
CA ALA A 147 6.96 6.21 -2.40
C ALA A 147 7.83 7.46 -2.22
N CYS A 148 8.98 7.52 -2.89
CA CYS A 148 9.89 8.67 -2.82
C CYS A 148 9.20 9.95 -3.32
N ASP A 149 8.53 9.87 -4.47
CA ASP A 149 7.82 11.00 -5.06
C ASP A 149 6.63 11.45 -4.23
N LEU A 150 5.85 10.50 -3.71
CA LEU A 150 4.74 10.82 -2.80
C LEU A 150 5.25 11.48 -1.52
N ALA A 151 6.31 10.96 -0.90
CA ALA A 151 6.90 11.57 0.28
C ALA A 151 7.37 13.01 0.03
N ALA A 152 7.96 13.29 -1.13
CA ALA A 152 8.35 14.64 -1.52
C ALA A 152 7.13 15.57 -1.68
N LEU A 153 6.06 15.10 -2.32
CA LEU A 153 4.81 15.84 -2.47
C LEU A 153 4.15 16.11 -1.12
N LEU A 154 4.06 15.11 -0.24
CA LEU A 154 3.45 15.25 1.09
C LEU A 154 4.22 16.21 2.00
N ARG A 155 5.54 16.34 1.83
CA ARG A 155 6.33 17.37 2.52
C ARG A 155 5.92 18.77 2.07
N LYS A 156 5.81 19.00 0.77
CA LYS A 156 5.32 20.28 0.23
C LYS A 156 3.90 20.58 0.73
N ALA A 157 3.04 19.56 0.78
CA ALA A 157 1.68 19.65 1.28
C ALA A 157 1.64 20.03 2.78
N ALA A 158 2.52 19.43 3.59
CA ALA A 158 2.63 19.70 5.02
C ALA A 158 3.28 21.06 5.34
N SER A 159 4.06 21.63 4.42
CA SER A 159 4.66 22.97 4.55
C SER A 159 3.93 24.03 3.70
N ARG A 160 2.74 23.72 3.17
CA ARG A 160 1.98 24.63 2.29
C ARG A 160 1.64 25.92 3.04
N LYS A 161 1.72 27.04 2.32
CA LYS A 161 1.30 28.36 2.78
C LYS A 161 0.15 28.88 1.91
N ASN A 162 -0.73 29.68 2.49
CA ASN A 162 -1.78 30.37 1.75
C ASN A 162 -1.20 31.58 0.96
N ALA A 163 -2.06 32.28 0.20
CA ALA A 163 -1.67 33.45 -0.59
C ALA A 163 -1.08 34.60 0.26
N GLN A 164 -1.39 34.64 1.56
CA GLN A 164 -0.89 35.61 2.53
C GLN A 164 0.45 35.18 3.17
N GLY A 165 0.98 34.01 2.79
CA GLY A 165 2.23 33.45 3.32
C GLY A 165 2.09 32.79 4.70
N GLU A 166 0.86 32.63 5.20
CA GLU A 166 0.58 31.96 6.47
C GLU A 166 0.53 30.44 6.30
N PRO A 167 0.93 29.64 7.31
CA PRO A 167 0.83 28.18 7.25
C PRO A 167 -0.62 27.72 7.02
N ASP A 168 -0.86 26.99 5.93
CA ASP A 168 -2.14 26.34 5.61
C ASP A 168 -1.87 24.91 5.12
N PRO A 169 -1.36 24.02 5.98
CA PRO A 169 -0.91 22.70 5.57
C PRO A 169 -2.09 21.80 5.18
N LEU A 170 -1.88 20.99 4.14
CA LEU A 170 -2.79 19.89 3.81
C LEU A 170 -2.59 18.74 4.79
N ARG A 171 -3.70 18.23 5.35
CA ARG A 171 -3.69 17.06 6.23
C ARG A 171 -3.88 15.80 5.39
N THR A 172 -2.90 14.92 5.44
CA THR A 172 -2.91 13.70 4.62
C THR A 172 -3.07 12.47 5.48
N VAL A 173 -3.95 11.56 5.05
CA VAL A 173 -4.01 10.18 5.50
C VAL A 173 -3.69 9.30 4.30
N PHE A 174 -2.73 8.38 4.46
CA PHE A 174 -2.52 7.34 3.47
C PHE A 174 -2.53 5.95 4.11
N SER A 175 -2.97 4.96 3.36
CA SER A 175 -2.95 3.53 3.69
C SER A 175 -2.27 2.75 2.57
N SER A 176 -1.64 1.63 2.92
CA SER A 176 -1.22 0.64 1.93
C SER A 176 -1.06 -0.72 2.61
N HIS A 177 -1.33 -1.78 1.86
CA HIS A 177 -0.98 -3.15 2.28
C HIS A 177 0.47 -3.52 1.91
N HIS A 178 1.13 -2.70 1.09
CA HIS A 178 2.46 -2.98 0.56
C HIS A 178 3.55 -2.57 1.56
N ALA A 179 4.12 -3.56 2.24
CA ALA A 179 5.15 -3.41 3.28
C ALA A 179 6.32 -2.48 2.90
N LEU A 180 6.95 -2.76 1.75
CA LEU A 180 8.10 -2.00 1.26
C LEU A 180 7.74 -0.53 1.04
N PHE A 181 6.65 -0.26 0.32
CA PHE A 181 6.13 1.09 0.09
C PHE A 181 5.91 1.84 1.41
N PHE A 182 5.20 1.23 2.36
CA PHE A 182 4.93 1.87 3.65
C PHE A 182 6.21 2.19 4.43
N ASN A 183 7.19 1.29 4.38
CA ASN A 183 8.49 1.48 5.03
C ASN A 183 9.29 2.63 4.41
N VAL A 184 9.35 2.68 3.07
CA VAL A 184 9.99 3.79 2.34
C VAL A 184 9.30 5.10 2.68
N MET A 185 7.96 5.16 2.66
CA MET A 185 7.21 6.35 3.05
C MET A 185 7.52 6.81 4.48
N CYS A 186 7.56 5.88 5.45
CA CYS A 186 7.86 6.21 6.85
C CYS A 186 9.27 6.78 7.02
N ASN A 187 10.25 6.19 6.32
CA ASN A 187 11.63 6.66 6.32
C ASN A 187 11.76 8.02 5.64
N GLU A 188 11.19 8.16 4.44
CA GLU A 188 11.32 9.34 3.60
C GLU A 188 10.54 10.54 4.14
N ILE A 189 9.50 10.36 4.96
CA ILE A 189 8.81 11.45 5.67
C ILE A 189 9.38 11.67 7.08
N GLY A 190 9.86 10.63 7.75
CA GLY A 190 10.38 10.69 9.12
C GLY A 190 11.73 11.40 9.23
N ARG A 191 12.57 11.33 8.21
CA ARG A 191 13.89 12.00 8.19
C ARG A 191 13.74 13.52 8.17
N THR A 192 14.52 14.25 8.96
CA THR A 192 14.70 15.69 8.69
C THR A 192 15.67 15.82 7.52
N ARG A 193 15.30 16.58 6.49
CA ARG A 193 16.18 16.90 5.36
C ARG A 193 16.66 18.34 5.50
N ASP A 194 17.92 18.61 5.16
CA ASP A 194 18.48 19.96 5.25
C ASP A 194 17.65 20.95 4.43
N GLY A 195 17.25 22.05 5.06
CA GLY A 195 16.39 23.07 4.45
C GLY A 195 14.89 22.72 4.37
N GLN A 196 14.43 21.61 4.95
CA GLN A 196 13.01 21.23 5.00
C GLN A 196 12.49 21.14 6.43
N GLU A 197 11.26 21.62 6.64
CA GLU A 197 10.58 21.52 7.94
C GLU A 197 10.28 20.05 8.30
N LYS A 198 10.31 19.75 9.59
CA LYS A 198 9.97 18.42 10.10
C LYS A 198 8.47 18.18 9.93
N VAL A 199 8.10 17.09 9.27
CA VAL A 199 6.71 16.69 9.12
C VAL A 199 6.26 15.90 10.36
N SER A 200 5.19 16.37 11.01
CA SER A 200 4.56 15.63 12.10
C SER A 200 3.78 14.45 11.53
N THR A 201 4.17 13.22 11.88
CA THR A 201 3.52 11.99 11.42
C THR A 201 3.02 11.16 12.59
N LYS A 202 1.92 10.44 12.36
CA LYS A 202 1.46 9.34 13.22
C LYS A 202 1.38 8.10 12.36
N ARG A 203 1.93 7.00 12.85
CA ARG A 203 2.03 5.73 12.11
C ARG A 203 1.24 4.68 12.86
N TYR A 204 0.49 3.90 12.10
CA TYR A 204 -0.39 2.89 12.65
C TYR A 204 -0.38 1.62 11.80
N PHE A 205 -0.50 0.49 12.47
CA PHE A 205 -0.84 -0.79 11.87
C PHE A 205 -2.34 -1.04 12.08
N LEU A 206 -3.04 -1.35 10.99
CA LEU A 206 -4.44 -1.77 11.05
C LEU A 206 -4.47 -3.29 11.11
N HIS A 207 -4.88 -3.83 12.26
CA HIS A 207 -4.97 -5.26 12.49
C HIS A 207 -6.43 -5.68 12.59
N ARG A 208 -6.80 -6.67 11.77
CA ARG A 208 -8.10 -7.34 11.84
C ARG A 208 -7.89 -8.72 12.46
N PRO A 209 -8.16 -8.90 13.76
CA PRO A 209 -7.94 -10.17 14.44
C PRO A 209 -8.84 -11.28 13.86
N ASP A 210 -10.10 -10.96 13.53
CA ASP A 210 -11.11 -11.96 13.19
C ASP A 210 -11.94 -11.53 11.95
N SER A 211 -12.62 -12.49 11.32
CA SER A 211 -13.57 -12.24 10.22
C SER A 211 -14.82 -11.47 10.67
N ASP A 212 -15.08 -11.33 11.97
CA ASP A 212 -16.25 -10.66 12.56
C ASP A 212 -16.28 -9.13 12.38
N GLY A 213 -15.30 -8.56 11.68
CA GLY A 213 -15.31 -7.16 11.25
C GLY A 213 -14.83 -6.17 12.32
N SER A 214 -14.24 -6.66 13.42
CA SER A 214 -13.52 -5.80 14.37
C SER A 214 -12.15 -5.41 13.81
N PHE A 215 -11.79 -4.14 13.94
CA PHE A 215 -10.48 -3.62 13.57
C PHE A 215 -9.81 -2.98 14.78
N THR A 216 -8.50 -3.21 14.91
CA THR A 216 -7.65 -2.61 15.94
C THR A 216 -6.58 -1.76 15.27
N LEU A 217 -6.27 -0.60 15.87
CA LEU A 217 -5.26 0.32 15.36
C LEU A 217 -4.13 0.40 16.37
N GLN A 218 -2.93 -0.06 16.00
CA GLN A 218 -1.77 -0.09 16.88
C GLN A 218 -0.74 0.95 16.42
N ALA A 219 -0.31 1.83 17.33
CA ALA A 219 0.72 2.82 17.01
C ALA A 219 2.09 2.14 16.79
N THR A 220 2.85 2.63 15.81
CA THR A 220 4.21 2.14 15.49
C THR A 220 5.24 3.29 15.59
N SER A 221 6.49 2.96 15.89
CA SER A 221 7.62 3.90 16.04
C SER A 221 8.44 4.04 14.74
N ASP A 222 9.67 4.56 14.84
CA ASP A 222 10.63 4.77 13.73
C ASP A 222 11.18 3.51 13.10
N THR A 223 10.97 2.35 13.73
CA THR A 223 11.18 1.06 13.09
C THR A 223 9.82 0.64 12.54
N PRO A 224 9.60 0.72 11.22
CA PRO A 224 8.38 0.19 10.64
C PRO A 224 8.27 -1.26 11.09
N TYR A 225 7.10 -1.61 11.64
CA TYR A 225 6.86 -2.96 12.13
C TYR A 225 7.18 -3.91 11.00
N PHE A 226 8.25 -4.68 11.15
CA PHE A 226 8.58 -5.59 10.09
C PHE A 226 7.45 -6.62 10.04
N HIS A 227 6.82 -6.77 8.88
CA HIS A 227 5.75 -7.74 8.66
C HIS A 227 6.12 -9.14 9.19
N HIS A 228 7.40 -9.51 9.16
CA HIS A 228 7.86 -10.77 9.74
C HIS A 228 7.60 -10.90 11.25
N VAL A 229 7.73 -9.83 12.05
CA VAL A 229 7.42 -9.84 13.49
C VAL A 229 5.92 -9.91 13.75
N ALA A 230 5.10 -9.22 12.94
CA ALA A 230 3.64 -9.35 13.02
C ALA A 230 3.18 -10.76 12.66
N THR A 231 3.73 -11.33 11.58
CA THR A 231 3.46 -12.71 11.19
C THR A 231 3.91 -13.69 12.28
N LEU A 232 5.07 -13.49 12.91
CA LEU A 232 5.48 -14.29 14.07
C LEU A 232 4.45 -14.21 15.22
N ALA A 233 3.93 -13.02 15.53
CA ALA A 233 2.89 -12.86 16.55
C ALA A 233 1.57 -13.56 16.20
N GLU A 234 1.15 -13.49 14.93
CA GLU A 234 -0.01 -14.25 14.44
C GLU A 234 0.22 -15.76 14.55
N LEU A 235 1.40 -16.26 14.15
CA LEU A 235 1.75 -17.68 14.27
C LEU A 235 1.76 -18.14 15.75
N SER A 236 2.27 -17.31 16.67
CA SER A 236 2.24 -17.59 18.11
C SER A 236 0.80 -17.72 18.62
N LYS A 237 -0.12 -16.83 18.20
CA LYS A 237 -1.54 -16.94 18.55
C LYS A 237 -2.22 -18.18 17.96
N CYS A 238 -1.88 -18.54 16.72
CA CYS A 238 -2.39 -19.76 16.10
C CYS A 238 -1.93 -21.02 16.86
N VAL A 239 -0.70 -21.00 17.38
CA VAL A 239 -0.18 -22.06 18.26
C VAL A 239 -0.93 -22.10 19.59
N GLU A 240 -1.20 -20.95 20.22
CA GLU A 240 -1.95 -20.88 21.48
C GLU A 240 -3.41 -21.34 21.34
N SER A 241 -4.05 -20.98 20.24
CA SER A 241 -5.43 -21.37 19.92
C SER A 241 -5.57 -22.78 19.32
N GLY A 242 -4.46 -23.44 18.97
CA GLY A 242 -4.44 -24.75 18.31
C GLY A 242 -4.96 -24.75 16.87
N THR A 243 -5.21 -23.57 16.28
CA THR A 243 -5.76 -23.41 14.93
C THR A 243 -4.61 -23.26 13.93
N LEU A 244 -4.08 -24.37 13.45
CA LEU A 244 -2.92 -24.42 12.57
C LEU A 244 -3.23 -25.09 11.22
N TYR A 245 -2.81 -24.44 10.14
CA TYR A 245 -2.99 -24.91 8.76
C TYR A 245 -1.64 -25.04 8.06
N THR A 246 -1.54 -25.91 7.05
CA THR A 246 -0.28 -26.19 6.33
C THR A 246 0.42 -24.92 5.82
N TYR A 247 -0.31 -23.88 5.41
CA TYR A 247 0.27 -22.61 4.97
C TYR A 247 1.05 -21.85 6.07
N HIS A 248 0.84 -22.14 7.36
CA HIS A 248 1.65 -21.57 8.44
C HIS A 248 3.12 -22.00 8.34
N PHE A 249 3.42 -23.19 7.82
CA PHE A 249 4.80 -23.59 7.50
C PHE A 249 5.41 -22.71 6.40
N ASN A 250 4.62 -22.27 5.42
CA ASN A 250 5.09 -21.32 4.40
C ASN A 250 5.46 -19.98 5.05
N ALA A 251 4.59 -19.46 5.91
CA ALA A 251 4.80 -18.21 6.62
C ALA A 251 6.08 -18.25 7.47
N LEU A 252 6.23 -19.28 8.30
CA LEU A 252 7.42 -19.47 9.13
C LEU A 252 8.68 -19.62 8.29
N ARG A 253 8.63 -20.40 7.20
CA ARG A 253 9.76 -20.55 6.28
C ARG A 253 10.18 -19.22 5.66
N SER A 254 9.24 -18.42 5.16
CA SER A 254 9.55 -17.11 4.57
C SER A 254 10.20 -16.16 5.59
N ILE A 255 9.83 -16.26 6.87
CA ILE A 255 10.51 -15.52 7.94
C ILE A 255 11.96 -16.01 8.11
N LEU A 256 12.18 -17.33 8.13
CA LEU A 256 13.53 -17.91 8.26
C LEU A 256 14.42 -17.59 7.07
N GLU A 257 13.91 -17.63 5.84
CA GLU A 257 14.64 -17.25 4.63
C GLU A 257 15.08 -15.78 4.68
N ARG A 258 14.18 -14.88 5.11
CA ARG A 258 14.53 -13.46 5.30
C ARG A 258 15.54 -13.27 6.43
N THR A 259 15.43 -14.05 7.50
CA THR A 259 16.38 -14.01 8.62
C THR A 259 17.76 -14.49 8.19
N ALA A 260 17.86 -15.59 7.44
CA ALA A 260 19.11 -16.09 6.87
C ALA A 260 19.75 -15.05 5.93
N SER A 261 18.95 -14.47 5.04
CA SER A 261 19.40 -13.40 4.14
C SER A 261 19.92 -12.18 4.91
N PHE A 262 19.22 -11.78 5.98
CA PHE A 262 19.68 -10.69 6.86
C PHE A 262 21.02 -11.00 7.56
N LEU A 263 21.26 -12.26 7.90
CA LEU A 263 22.54 -12.73 8.45
C LEU A 263 23.63 -12.92 7.38
N GLY A 264 23.33 -12.73 6.09
CA GLY A 264 24.27 -12.87 4.99
C GLY A 264 24.43 -14.30 4.47
N HIS A 265 23.42 -15.15 4.64
CA HIS A 265 23.41 -16.55 4.20
C HIS A 265 22.29 -16.83 3.20
N ASP A 266 22.55 -17.74 2.24
CA ASP A 266 21.59 -18.14 1.21
C ASP A 266 20.69 -19.32 1.63
N ASP A 267 21.03 -20.02 2.71
CA ASP A 267 20.30 -21.21 3.19
C ASP A 267 19.66 -20.94 4.56
N LEU A 268 18.35 -21.16 4.68
CA LEU A 268 17.59 -21.03 5.93
C LEU A 268 18.07 -21.97 7.05
N ARG A 269 18.82 -23.04 6.72
CA ARG A 269 19.36 -23.98 7.72
C ARG A 269 20.20 -23.30 8.79
N ILE A 270 20.88 -22.20 8.44
CA ILE A 270 21.62 -21.36 9.40
C ILE A 270 20.73 -20.94 10.58
N CYS A 271 19.44 -20.72 10.33
CA CYS A 271 18.48 -20.36 11.36
C CYS A 271 18.16 -21.49 12.31
N LEU A 272 18.42 -22.74 11.94
CA LEU A 272 18.14 -23.94 12.71
C LEU A 272 19.40 -24.52 13.38
N GLU A 273 20.60 -24.09 12.98
CA GLU A 273 21.86 -24.58 13.54
C GLU A 273 21.91 -24.52 15.07
N GLY A 274 22.28 -25.63 15.70
CA GLY A 274 22.40 -25.71 17.16
C GLY A 274 21.07 -25.92 17.90
N LEU A 275 19.95 -26.07 17.19
CA LEU A 275 18.70 -26.60 17.76
C LEU A 275 18.77 -28.13 17.83
N GLU A 276 18.18 -28.71 18.87
CA GLU A 276 18.25 -30.15 19.14
C GLU A 276 17.75 -31.01 17.96
N ASP A 277 16.68 -30.55 17.30
CA ASP A 277 16.00 -31.26 16.21
C ASP A 277 16.22 -30.59 14.82
N GLU A 278 17.36 -29.93 14.59
CA GLU A 278 17.69 -29.20 13.35
C GLU A 278 17.31 -29.98 12.06
N VAL A 279 17.71 -31.25 11.97
CA VAL A 279 17.47 -32.10 10.79
C VAL A 279 15.97 -32.32 10.55
N LEU A 280 15.21 -32.56 11.62
CA LEU A 280 13.77 -32.75 11.55
C LEU A 280 13.07 -31.45 11.16
N TYR A 281 13.47 -30.32 11.77
CA TYR A 281 12.90 -29.01 11.50
C TYR A 281 13.10 -28.59 10.05
N ASN A 282 14.33 -28.73 9.55
CA ASN A 282 14.64 -28.43 8.16
C ASN A 282 13.84 -29.31 7.20
N ARG A 283 13.69 -30.61 7.52
CA ARG A 283 12.89 -31.52 6.70
C ARG A 283 11.41 -31.12 6.70
N ALA A 284 10.86 -30.78 7.85
CA ALA A 284 9.47 -30.35 8.00
C ALA A 284 9.21 -29.05 7.22
N LEU A 285 10.07 -28.04 7.39
CA LEU A 285 10.00 -26.77 6.66
C LEU A 285 10.17 -26.93 5.16
N ASN A 286 10.90 -27.93 4.67
CA ASN A 286 10.99 -28.21 3.23
C ASN A 286 9.76 -28.95 2.70
N LEU A 287 9.30 -29.99 3.40
CA LEU A 287 8.20 -30.84 2.92
C LEU A 287 6.84 -30.17 3.06
N LEU A 288 6.57 -29.55 4.21
CA LEU A 288 5.27 -28.97 4.53
C LEU A 288 5.09 -27.58 3.93
N SER A 289 6.18 -26.92 3.50
CA SER A 289 6.08 -25.63 2.82
C SER A 289 5.95 -25.69 1.29
N HIS A 290 6.25 -26.84 0.69
CA HIS A 290 6.25 -27.05 -0.76
C HIS A 290 5.05 -27.89 -1.24
N GLY A 291 4.14 -28.23 -0.32
CA GLY A 291 2.89 -28.88 -0.71
C GLY A 291 2.10 -27.98 -1.67
N LYS A 292 1.37 -28.56 -2.62
CA LYS A 292 0.47 -27.88 -3.58
C LYS A 292 -0.72 -27.16 -2.89
N TYR A 293 -0.57 -26.74 -1.65
CA TYR A 293 -1.61 -26.08 -0.85
C TYR A 293 -1.52 -24.59 -1.13
N ALA A 294 -2.30 -24.15 -2.11
CA ALA A 294 -2.54 -22.73 -2.30
C ALA A 294 -3.17 -22.15 -1.03
N ILE A 295 -2.87 -20.88 -0.73
CA ILE A 295 -3.53 -20.10 0.35
C ILE A 295 -5.06 -20.16 0.23
N THR A 296 -5.57 -20.44 -0.98
CA THR A 296 -6.99 -20.54 -1.31
C THR A 296 -7.68 -21.81 -0.82
N GLU A 297 -6.95 -22.87 -0.42
CA GLU A 297 -7.52 -24.09 0.18
C GLU A 297 -6.71 -24.52 1.42
N PRO A 298 -7.02 -23.94 2.60
CA PRO A 298 -6.30 -24.23 3.82
C PRO A 298 -6.65 -25.64 4.36
N VAL A 299 -5.64 -26.50 4.48
CA VAL A 299 -5.76 -27.82 5.11
C VAL A 299 -5.28 -27.73 6.55
N GLU A 300 -6.15 -28.08 7.49
CA GLU A 300 -5.79 -28.11 8.92
C GLU A 300 -4.71 -29.17 9.16
N MET A 301 -3.72 -28.84 9.98
CA MET A 301 -2.65 -29.77 10.34
C MET A 301 -3.17 -30.90 11.24
N VAL A 302 -2.62 -32.10 11.07
CA VAL A 302 -2.76 -33.17 12.06
C VAL A 302 -1.97 -32.84 13.33
N GLU A 303 -2.32 -33.47 14.45
CA GLU A 303 -1.75 -33.15 15.77
C GLU A 303 -0.21 -33.20 15.79
N ASP A 304 0.39 -34.25 15.22
CA ASP A 304 1.85 -34.38 15.13
C ASP A 304 2.50 -33.18 14.41
N ASN A 305 1.85 -32.64 13.38
CA ASN A 305 2.33 -31.47 12.65
C ASN A 305 2.12 -30.18 13.45
N LYS A 306 1.03 -30.08 14.24
CA LYS A 306 0.79 -28.94 15.14
C LYS A 306 1.87 -28.87 16.22
N ASP A 307 2.18 -30.00 16.84
CA ASP A 307 3.22 -30.12 17.87
C ASP A 307 4.60 -29.80 17.29
N LEU A 308 4.91 -30.35 16.10
CA LEU A 308 6.15 -30.04 15.40
C LEU A 308 6.27 -28.55 15.06
N PHE A 309 5.20 -27.94 14.53
CA PHE A 309 5.17 -26.52 14.21
C PHE A 309 5.39 -25.65 15.45
N LYS A 310 4.70 -25.97 16.57
CA LYS A 310 4.85 -25.30 17.86
C LYS A 310 6.29 -25.34 18.34
N ARG A 311 6.94 -26.51 18.30
CA ARG A 311 8.34 -26.67 18.71
C ARG A 311 9.30 -25.82 17.85
N ILE A 312 9.15 -25.89 16.52
CA ILE A 312 9.98 -25.08 15.61
C ILE A 312 9.82 -23.59 15.91
N LEU A 313 8.57 -23.12 16.06
CA LEU A 313 8.30 -21.71 16.31
C LEU A 313 8.93 -21.24 17.63
N THR A 314 8.72 -21.99 18.72
CA THR A 314 9.31 -21.66 20.04
C THR A 314 10.83 -21.59 19.96
N ASP A 315 11.47 -22.62 19.43
CA ASP A 315 12.93 -22.71 19.38
C ASP A 315 13.55 -21.58 18.53
N VAL A 316 12.91 -21.24 17.40
CA VAL A 316 13.33 -20.12 16.55
C VAL A 316 13.15 -18.77 17.25
N VAL A 317 12.01 -18.55 17.92
CA VAL A 317 11.72 -17.31 18.63
C VAL A 317 12.71 -17.09 19.78
N GLU A 318 13.01 -18.15 20.53
CA GLU A 318 13.98 -18.13 21.63
C GLU A 318 15.41 -17.90 21.12
N LYS A 319 15.86 -18.65 20.09
CA LYS A 319 17.21 -18.54 19.53
C LYS A 319 17.56 -17.13 19.09
N PHE A 320 16.63 -16.44 18.42
CA PHE A 320 16.86 -15.10 17.88
C PHE A 320 16.41 -13.98 18.81
N GLY A 321 15.77 -14.30 19.94
CA GLY A 321 15.26 -13.31 20.89
C GLY A 321 14.24 -12.37 20.26
N PHE A 322 13.38 -12.88 19.37
CA PHE A 322 12.35 -12.05 18.74
C PHE A 322 11.43 -11.44 19.79
N ALA A 323 11.33 -10.11 19.82
CA ALA A 323 10.36 -9.41 20.66
C ALA A 323 8.97 -9.52 20.02
N VAL A 324 8.30 -10.65 20.25
CA VAL A 324 6.96 -10.92 19.71
C VAL A 324 5.95 -10.03 20.44
N PRO A 325 5.24 -9.15 19.73
CA PRO A 325 4.31 -8.22 20.33
C PRO A 325 2.99 -8.88 20.72
N ASP A 326 2.40 -8.35 21.78
CA ASP A 326 1.06 -8.71 22.19
C ASP A 326 0.05 -8.02 21.27
N LEU A 327 -0.38 -8.72 20.21
CA LEU A 327 -1.44 -8.24 19.33
C LEU A 327 -2.73 -8.20 20.17
N ALA A 328 -3.32 -7.02 20.37
CA ALA A 328 -4.51 -6.90 21.22
C ALA A 328 -5.61 -7.88 20.77
N PRO A 329 -6.27 -8.60 21.72
CA PRO A 329 -7.44 -9.41 21.39
C PRO A 329 -8.58 -8.52 20.88
N ALA A 330 -9.50 -9.10 20.12
CA ALA A 330 -10.70 -8.39 19.68
C ALA A 330 -11.42 -7.78 20.90
N ALA A 331 -11.74 -6.48 20.83
CA ALA A 331 -12.50 -5.84 21.89
C ALA A 331 -13.89 -6.52 22.00
N PRO A 332 -14.38 -6.82 23.22
CA PRO A 332 -15.68 -7.46 23.38
C PRO A 332 -16.76 -6.61 22.71
N GLN A 333 -17.55 -7.24 21.84
CA GLN A 333 -18.62 -6.55 21.13
C GLN A 333 -19.55 -5.86 22.14
N PRO A 334 -19.94 -4.59 21.90
CA PRO A 334 -20.97 -3.97 22.71
C PRO A 334 -22.23 -4.81 22.56
N LYS A 335 -22.71 -5.36 23.69
CA LYS A 335 -23.97 -6.12 23.74
C LYS A 335 -25.03 -5.31 23.03
N ALA A 336 -25.63 -5.89 21.98
CA ALA A 336 -26.84 -5.34 21.39
C ALA A 336 -27.84 -5.13 22.53
N ASN A 337 -28.18 -3.88 22.81
CA ASN A 337 -29.27 -3.59 23.74
C ASN A 337 -30.56 -4.20 23.16
N PRO A 338 -31.37 -4.88 23.99
CA PRO A 338 -32.56 -5.60 23.57
C PRO A 338 -33.62 -4.70 22.93
#